data_AF-A0A3B8YXD4-F1
#
_entry.id   AF-A0A3B8YXD4-F1
#
_cell.length_a   1.000
_cell.length_b   1.000
_cell.length_c   1.000
_cell.angle_alpha   90.00
_cell.angle_beta   90.00
_cell.angle_gamma   90.00
#
_symmetry.space_group_name_H-M   'P 1'
#
loop_
_entity.id
_entity.type
_entity.pdbx_description
1 polymer ?
#
loop_
_entity_poly.entity_id
_entity_poly.type
_entity_poly.pdbx_seq_one_letter_code
_entity_poly.pdbx_strand_id
1 'polypeptide(L)'
;MTSGNAVPDFRIGSDDPQIRFSKQALIVGLVGCAVAIAGAFLDPVQAIRSYLIGFLFWLGIALGSMGILSLHHVAGGSWSAMIRRPLEAAVRTLPLLAIFFIPVAVGAPFLYEWADPAHVAHDPILQAKQPYLNLPFFYARGVLYFAAWIGLGWFLTHWSIREDLEGSALHPDRLEYLSRGALILYALTMSFAAVDWVMSLEPHWFSMVFGLLLIAAQGLAAFAFTIPVVLWLDRGGDFGRLLASRQLRGLGSF
;
A
#
# COMPACT_ATOMS: atom_id res chain seq x y z
N MET A 1 38.12 -13.73 27.60
CA MET A 1 37.77 -12.44 26.95
C MET A 1 37.16 -12.79 25.61
N THR A 2 35.84 -12.75 25.53
CA THR A 2 35.04 -13.20 24.38
C THR A 2 35.18 -12.20 23.24
N SER A 3 35.72 -12.66 22.11
CA SER A 3 35.65 -11.97 20.82
C SER A 3 34.18 -11.66 20.50
N GLY A 4 33.81 -10.38 20.49
CA GLY A 4 32.49 -9.95 20.05
C GLY A 4 32.31 -10.37 18.59
N ASN A 5 31.32 -11.24 18.35
CA ASN A 5 30.86 -11.53 17.01
C ASN A 5 30.34 -10.23 16.40
N ALA A 6 31.16 -9.59 15.56
CA ALA A 6 30.72 -8.47 14.75
C ALA A 6 29.58 -8.97 13.86
N VAL A 7 28.40 -8.38 14.02
CA VAL A 7 27.28 -8.58 13.08
C VAL A 7 27.80 -8.20 11.70
N PRO A 8 27.72 -9.08 10.69
CA PRO A 8 28.17 -8.75 9.35
C PRO A 8 27.45 -7.49 8.86
N ASP A 9 28.19 -6.52 8.31
CA ASP A 9 27.59 -5.33 7.71
C ASP A 9 26.94 -5.73 6.38
N PHE A 10 25.65 -6.06 6.42
CA PHE A 10 24.84 -6.47 5.26
C PHE A 10 24.42 -5.27 4.36
N ARG A 11 25.17 -4.16 4.40
CA ARG A 11 24.93 -3.02 3.53
C ARG A 11 25.24 -3.38 2.08
N ILE A 12 24.22 -3.23 1.25
CA ILE A 12 24.31 -3.39 -0.20
C ILE A 12 25.34 -2.39 -0.75
N GLY A 13 26.33 -2.88 -1.48
CA GLY A 13 27.38 -2.04 -2.09
C GLY A 13 26.83 -1.11 -3.18
N SER A 14 27.49 0.01 -3.44
CA SER A 14 27.01 1.05 -4.39
C SER A 14 26.77 0.56 -5.82
N ASP A 15 27.43 -0.53 -6.21
CA ASP A 15 27.39 -1.13 -7.55
C ASP A 15 26.32 -2.22 -7.68
N ASP A 16 25.54 -2.46 -6.63
CA ASP A 16 24.50 -3.48 -6.64
C ASP A 16 23.39 -3.14 -7.66
N PRO A 17 22.94 -4.14 -8.47
CA PRO A 17 21.86 -3.96 -9.43
C PRO A 17 20.59 -3.32 -8.84
N GLN A 18 20.29 -3.57 -7.56
CA GLN A 18 19.14 -3.01 -6.87
C GLN A 18 19.25 -1.51 -6.65
N ILE A 19 20.44 -1.02 -6.28
CA ILE A 19 20.68 0.42 -6.11
C ILE A 19 20.59 1.13 -7.46
N ARG A 20 21.15 0.53 -8.52
CA ARG A 20 21.06 1.09 -9.88
C ARG A 20 19.60 1.18 -10.35
N PHE A 21 18.84 0.10 -10.17
CA PHE A 21 17.42 0.08 -10.54
C PHE A 21 16.61 1.10 -9.73
N SER A 22 16.86 1.21 -8.42
CA SER A 22 16.22 2.21 -7.57
C SER A 22 16.48 3.64 -8.05
N LYS A 23 17.73 3.98 -8.43
CA LYS A 23 18.07 5.29 -9.01
C LYS A 23 17.34 5.54 -10.33
N GLN A 24 17.26 4.54 -11.21
CA GLN A 24 16.53 4.65 -12.47
C GLN A 24 15.03 4.84 -12.24
N ALA A 25 14.43 4.08 -11.33
CA ALA A 25 13.03 4.21 -10.94
C ALA A 25 12.74 5.60 -10.35
N LEU A 26 13.64 6.16 -9.54
CA LEU A 26 13.52 7.51 -9.01
C LEU A 26 13.53 8.55 -10.15
N ILE A 27 14.45 8.44 -11.11
CA ILE A 27 14.52 9.35 -12.26
C ILE A 27 13.22 9.28 -13.07
N VAL A 28 12.76 8.07 -13.40
CA VAL A 28 11.50 7.86 -14.12
C VAL A 28 10.32 8.45 -13.34
N GLY A 29 10.28 8.24 -12.03
CA GLY A 29 9.26 8.81 -11.14
C GLY A 29 9.27 10.34 -11.14
N LEU A 30 10.45 10.97 -11.02
CA LEU A 30 10.59 12.43 -11.06
C LEU A 30 10.17 13.02 -12.41
N VAL A 31 10.55 12.38 -13.52
CA VAL A 31 10.11 12.79 -14.87
C VAL A 31 8.59 12.64 -14.99
N GLY A 32 8.02 11.53 -14.51
CA GLY A 32 6.57 11.31 -14.46
C GLY A 32 5.84 12.39 -13.65
N CYS A 33 6.35 12.75 -12.48
CA CYS A 33 5.82 13.85 -11.67
C CYS A 33 5.90 15.19 -12.41
N ALA A 34 7.01 15.50 -13.07
CA ALA A 34 7.16 16.74 -13.85
C ALA A 34 6.15 16.80 -15.01
N VAL A 35 5.93 15.70 -15.72
CA VAL A 35 4.92 15.60 -16.79
C VAL A 35 3.50 15.75 -16.22
N ALA A 36 3.19 15.12 -15.07
CA ALA A 36 1.89 15.26 -14.43
C ALA A 36 1.61 16.71 -13.99
N ILE A 37 2.62 17.39 -13.43
CA ILE A 37 2.54 18.81 -13.06
C ILE A 37 2.34 19.69 -14.30
N ALA A 38 3.11 19.44 -15.38
CA ALA A 38 2.92 20.15 -16.64
C ALA A 38 1.51 19.96 -17.22
N GLY A 39 0.98 18.74 -17.16
CA GLY A 39 -0.39 18.41 -17.57
C GLY A 39 -1.44 19.14 -16.72
N ALA A 40 -1.19 19.33 -15.43
CA ALA A 40 -2.10 20.06 -14.54
C ALA A 40 -2.20 21.55 -14.89
N PHE A 41 -1.20 22.16 -15.55
CA PHE A 41 -1.31 23.53 -16.08
C PHE A 41 -2.14 23.62 -17.36
N LEU A 42 -2.33 22.51 -18.07
CA LEU A 42 -3.13 22.46 -19.30
C LEU A 42 -4.61 22.16 -19.00
N ASP A 43 -4.85 21.13 -18.18
CA ASP A 43 -6.19 20.75 -17.72
C ASP A 43 -6.10 20.22 -16.27
N PRO A 44 -6.33 21.10 -15.27
CA PRO A 44 -6.24 20.72 -13.87
C PRO A 44 -7.21 19.60 -13.46
N VAL A 45 -8.41 19.60 -14.04
CA VAL A 45 -9.48 18.65 -13.68
C VAL A 45 -9.18 17.27 -14.24
N GLN A 46 -8.77 17.18 -15.51
CA GLN A 46 -8.36 15.92 -16.09
C GLN A 46 -7.09 15.37 -15.40
N ALA A 47 -6.14 16.25 -15.09
CA ALA A 47 -4.90 15.86 -14.40
C ALA A 47 -5.19 15.23 -13.03
N ILE A 48 -6.05 15.83 -12.20
CA ILE A 48 -6.34 15.28 -10.87
C ILE A 48 -7.14 13.97 -10.93
N ARG A 49 -8.05 13.82 -11.90
CA ARG A 49 -8.78 12.56 -12.14
C ARG A 49 -7.84 11.42 -12.53
N SER A 50 -6.92 11.68 -13.46
CA SER A 50 -5.90 10.71 -13.86
C SER A 50 -4.93 10.41 -12.71
N TYR A 51 -4.57 11.42 -11.91
CA TYR A 51 -3.72 11.24 -10.74
C TYR A 51 -4.34 10.31 -9.70
N LEU A 52 -5.63 10.50 -9.39
CA LEU A 52 -6.35 9.67 -8.42
C LEU A 52 -6.28 8.18 -8.79
N ILE A 53 -6.46 7.83 -10.07
CA ILE A 53 -6.37 6.44 -10.55
C ILE A 53 -4.96 5.88 -10.31
N GLY A 54 -3.92 6.62 -10.69
CA GLY A 54 -2.53 6.21 -10.49
C GLY A 54 -2.18 6.06 -9.00
N PHE A 55 -2.62 7.01 -8.19
CA PHE A 55 -2.45 6.97 -6.74
C PHE A 55 -3.11 5.72 -6.12
N LEU A 56 -4.37 5.43 -6.46
CA LEU A 56 -5.10 4.25 -5.96
C LEU A 56 -4.44 2.93 -6.38
N PHE A 57 -3.87 2.87 -7.59
CA PHE A 57 -3.13 1.70 -8.05
C PHE A 57 -1.89 1.43 -7.18
N TRP A 58 -1.03 2.43 -6.97
CA TRP A 58 0.17 2.27 -6.17
C TRP A 58 -0.13 2.05 -4.68
N LEU A 59 -1.14 2.76 -4.16
CA LEU A 59 -1.64 2.51 -2.81
C LEU A 59 -2.16 1.08 -2.67
N GLY A 60 -2.86 0.58 -3.70
CA GLY A 60 -3.40 -0.76 -3.71
C GLY A 60 -2.36 -1.86 -3.64
N ILE A 61 -1.21 -1.68 -4.30
CA ILE A 61 -0.07 -2.60 -4.17
C ILE A 61 0.45 -2.61 -2.73
N ALA A 62 0.64 -1.44 -2.11
CA ALA A 62 1.17 -1.34 -0.75
C ALA A 62 0.21 -1.93 0.31
N LEU A 63 -1.07 -1.58 0.25
CA LEU A 63 -2.08 -2.07 1.19
C LEU A 63 -2.43 -3.55 0.94
N GLY A 64 -2.50 -3.97 -0.32
CA GLY A 64 -2.64 -5.39 -0.68
C GLY A 64 -1.48 -6.22 -0.14
N SER A 65 -0.26 -5.68 -0.20
CA SER A 65 0.92 -6.32 0.38
C SER A 65 0.84 -6.43 1.90
N MET A 66 0.34 -5.40 2.59
CA MET A 66 0.09 -5.43 4.04
C MET A 66 -0.96 -6.48 4.41
N GLY A 67 -2.03 -6.59 3.61
CA GLY A 67 -3.08 -7.58 3.78
C GLY A 67 -2.55 -9.01 3.62
N ILE A 68 -1.80 -9.28 2.56
CA ILE A 68 -1.19 -10.60 2.32
C ILE A 68 -0.16 -10.94 3.42
N LEU A 69 0.69 -9.99 3.80
CA LEU A 69 1.67 -10.18 4.88
C LEU A 69 0.96 -10.54 6.19
N SER A 70 -0.12 -9.83 6.52
CA SER A 70 -0.91 -10.11 7.72
C SER A 70 -1.61 -11.46 7.63
N LEU A 71 -2.19 -11.80 6.47
CA LEU A 71 -2.81 -13.10 6.25
C LEU A 71 -1.79 -14.24 6.42
N HIS A 72 -0.56 -14.06 5.96
CA HIS A 72 0.49 -15.06 6.10
C HIS A 72 0.86 -15.32 7.56
N HIS A 73 1.05 -14.26 8.35
CA HIS A 73 1.35 -14.39 9.78
C HIS A 73 0.22 -15.08 10.56
N VAL A 74 -1.03 -15.03 10.08
CA VAL A 74 -2.17 -15.70 10.72
C VAL A 74 -2.37 -17.14 10.22
N ALA A 75 -2.31 -17.36 8.91
CA ALA A 75 -2.58 -18.67 8.31
C ALA A 75 -1.37 -19.62 8.36
N GLY A 76 -0.16 -19.08 8.48
CA GLY A 76 1.08 -19.83 8.36
C GLY A 76 1.35 -20.34 6.94
N GLY A 77 2.39 -21.16 6.81
CA GLY A 77 2.76 -21.83 5.56
C GLY A 77 4.05 -21.31 4.92
N SER A 78 4.74 -22.19 4.19
CA SER A 78 6.08 -21.94 3.65
C SER A 78 6.11 -21.22 2.29
N TRP A 79 4.97 -21.10 1.60
CA TRP A 79 4.85 -20.34 0.34
C TRP A 79 5.10 -18.83 0.54
N SER A 80 4.76 -18.37 1.75
CA SER A 80 5.04 -17.08 2.36
C SER A 80 6.47 -16.55 2.23
N ALA A 81 7.42 -17.44 2.52
CA ALA A 81 8.77 -17.04 2.91
C ALA A 81 9.51 -16.28 1.79
N MET A 82 9.24 -16.64 0.54
CA MET A 82 9.89 -16.05 -0.63
C MET A 82 9.38 -14.63 -0.95
N ILE A 83 8.09 -14.37 -0.69
CA ILE A 83 7.47 -13.08 -1.01
C ILE A 83 7.46 -12.12 0.18
N ARG A 84 7.73 -12.59 1.42
CA ARG A 84 7.70 -11.79 2.65
C ARG A 84 8.48 -10.47 2.52
N ARG A 85 9.74 -10.52 2.09
CA ARG A 85 10.61 -9.33 2.01
C ARG A 85 10.17 -8.33 0.92
N PRO A 86 9.81 -8.76 -0.31
CA PRO A 86 9.15 -7.87 -1.28
C PRO A 86 7.86 -7.22 -0.76
N LEU A 87 6.98 -7.98 -0.08
CA LEU A 87 5.75 -7.43 0.48
C LEU A 87 6.04 -6.38 1.56
N GLU A 88 6.97 -6.67 2.48
CA GLU A 88 7.40 -5.71 3.50
C GLU A 88 8.01 -4.44 2.89
N ALA A 89 8.79 -4.57 1.81
CA ALA A 89 9.32 -3.43 1.08
C ALA A 89 8.20 -2.56 0.47
N ALA A 90 7.17 -3.19 -0.11
CA ALA A 90 5.99 -2.49 -0.62
C ALA A 90 5.22 -1.78 0.51
N VAL A 91 5.01 -2.42 1.66
CA VAL A 91 4.36 -1.81 2.84
C VAL A 91 5.14 -0.59 3.35
N ARG A 92 6.47 -0.61 3.31
CA ARG A 92 7.31 0.52 3.72
C ARG A 92 7.22 1.74 2.81
N THR A 93 6.51 1.66 1.68
CA THR A 93 6.21 2.83 0.84
C THR A 93 5.01 3.66 1.34
N LEU A 94 4.23 3.16 2.32
CA LEU A 94 3.06 3.87 2.84
C LEU A 94 3.31 5.31 3.31
N PRO A 95 4.43 5.65 3.97
CA PRO A 95 4.74 7.04 4.31
C PRO A 95 4.90 7.94 3.07
N LEU A 96 5.50 7.43 1.98
CA LEU A 96 5.60 8.16 0.73
C LEU A 96 4.22 8.33 0.07
N LEU A 97 3.38 7.28 0.11
CA LEU A 97 2.01 7.34 -0.39
C LEU A 97 1.15 8.34 0.38
N ALA A 98 1.38 8.54 1.68
CA ALA A 98 0.72 9.60 2.44
C ALA A 98 1.08 11.01 1.92
N ILE A 99 2.34 11.21 1.50
CA ILE A 99 2.75 12.47 0.85
C ILE A 99 2.06 12.60 -0.52
N PHE A 100 1.99 11.53 -1.30
CA PHE A 100 1.27 11.50 -2.58
C PHE A 100 -0.25 11.55 -2.45
N PHE A 101 -0.80 11.51 -1.24
CA PHE A 101 -2.22 11.82 -1.02
C PHE A 101 -2.49 13.33 -1.01
N ILE A 102 -1.47 14.17 -0.81
CA ILE A 102 -1.63 15.64 -0.73
C ILE A 102 -2.30 16.23 -1.99
N PRO A 103 -1.91 15.87 -3.23
CA PRO A 103 -2.61 16.36 -4.41
C PRO A 103 -4.08 15.95 -4.47
N VAL A 104 -4.44 14.74 -4.02
CA VAL A 104 -5.83 14.29 -3.93
C VAL A 104 -6.61 15.13 -2.91
N ALA A 105 -6.01 15.40 -1.74
CA ALA A 105 -6.63 16.22 -0.71
C ALA A 105 -6.85 17.67 -1.17
N VAL A 106 -5.83 18.29 -1.77
CA VAL A 106 -5.94 19.65 -2.33
C VAL A 106 -6.90 19.69 -3.51
N GLY A 107 -6.92 18.64 -4.32
CA GLY A 107 -7.79 18.48 -5.49
C GLY A 107 -9.22 18.10 -5.17
N ALA A 108 -9.56 17.78 -3.91
CA ALA A 108 -10.87 17.29 -3.50
C ALA A 108 -12.04 18.21 -3.95
N PRO A 109 -11.96 19.56 -3.85
CA PRO A 109 -13.03 20.44 -4.35
C PRO A 109 -13.29 20.36 -5.86
N PHE A 110 -12.31 19.86 -6.64
CA PHE A 110 -12.43 19.68 -8.10
C PHE A 110 -12.83 18.26 -8.49
N LEU A 111 -12.61 17.29 -7.58
CA LEU A 111 -12.92 15.88 -7.80
C LEU A 111 -14.35 15.53 -7.42
N TYR A 112 -14.87 16.14 -6.36
CA TYR A 112 -16.05 15.66 -5.68
C TYR A 112 -17.18 16.70 -5.67
N GLU A 113 -18.35 16.36 -6.19
CA GLU A 113 -19.51 17.26 -6.22
C GLU A 113 -20.00 17.65 -4.81
N TRP A 114 -19.84 16.77 -3.83
CA TRP A 114 -20.22 17.02 -2.44
C TRP A 114 -19.37 18.10 -1.76
N ALA A 115 -18.24 18.49 -2.38
CA ALA A 115 -17.37 19.55 -1.89
C ALA A 115 -17.77 20.95 -2.40
N ASP A 116 -18.67 21.05 -3.40
CA ASP A 116 -19.18 22.31 -3.89
C ASP A 116 -20.50 22.70 -3.19
N PRO A 117 -20.52 23.79 -2.39
CA PRO A 117 -21.73 24.24 -1.71
C PRO A 117 -22.91 24.52 -2.65
N ALA A 118 -22.67 24.93 -3.90
CA ALA A 118 -23.73 25.21 -4.86
C ALA A 118 -24.45 23.93 -5.29
N HIS A 119 -23.72 22.84 -5.52
CA HIS A 119 -24.30 21.53 -5.82
C HIS A 119 -25.07 20.98 -4.62
N VAL A 120 -24.49 21.07 -3.43
CA VAL A 120 -25.11 20.59 -2.18
C VAL A 120 -26.43 21.34 -1.89
N ALA A 121 -26.51 22.65 -2.16
CA ALA A 121 -27.72 23.43 -1.89
C ALA A 121 -28.95 22.97 -2.68
N HIS A 122 -28.74 22.36 -3.84
CA HIS A 122 -29.82 21.93 -4.74
C HIS A 122 -30.09 20.41 -4.72
N ASP A 123 -29.32 19.65 -3.94
CA ASP A 123 -29.40 18.18 -3.90
C ASP A 123 -29.68 17.63 -2.49
N PRO A 124 -30.89 17.08 -2.25
CA PRO A 124 -31.25 16.48 -0.96
C PRO A 124 -30.37 15.28 -0.54
N ILE A 125 -29.84 14.52 -1.49
CA ILE A 125 -28.97 13.36 -1.22
C ILE A 125 -27.62 13.85 -0.70
N LEU A 126 -27.05 14.87 -1.34
CA LEU A 126 -25.81 15.49 -0.88
C LEU A 126 -25.98 16.12 0.50
N GLN A 127 -27.11 16.80 0.76
CA GLN A 127 -27.44 17.36 2.08
C GLN A 127 -27.50 16.28 3.16
N ALA A 128 -28.16 15.15 2.88
CA ALA A 128 -28.24 14.03 3.82
C ALA A 128 -26.87 13.40 4.12
N LYS A 129 -25.93 13.49 3.18
CA LYS A 129 -24.57 12.93 3.30
C LYS A 129 -23.56 13.91 3.91
N GLN A 130 -23.87 15.19 4.06
CA GLN A 130 -22.97 16.22 4.64
C GLN A 130 -22.35 15.85 5.99
N PRO A 131 -23.04 15.15 6.93
CA PRO A 131 -22.40 14.72 8.17
C PRO A 131 -21.16 13.84 7.96
N TYR A 132 -21.09 13.12 6.83
CA TYR A 132 -19.98 12.25 6.46
C TYR A 132 -19.10 12.83 5.34
N LEU A 133 -19.71 13.32 4.24
CA LEU A 133 -19.06 13.89 3.06
C LEU A 133 -18.93 15.41 3.19
N ASN A 134 -17.93 15.85 3.96
CA ASN A 134 -17.49 17.24 4.04
C ASN A 134 -15.96 17.30 4.10
N LEU A 135 -15.37 18.41 3.65
CA LEU A 135 -13.91 18.54 3.53
C LEU A 135 -13.16 18.34 4.87
N PRO A 136 -13.54 18.98 5.99
CA PRO A 136 -12.84 18.78 7.26
C PRO A 136 -12.82 17.32 7.72
N PHE A 137 -13.97 16.64 7.64
CA PHE A 137 -14.05 15.25 8.10
C PHE A 137 -13.37 14.28 7.11
N PHE A 138 -13.44 14.55 5.81
CA PHE A 138 -12.67 13.82 4.79
C PHE A 138 -11.16 13.88 5.06
N TYR A 139 -10.61 15.06 5.36
CA TYR A 139 -9.19 15.19 5.69
C TYR A 139 -8.82 14.47 6.99
N ALA A 140 -9.64 14.61 8.04
CA ALA A 140 -9.41 13.94 9.31
C ALA A 140 -9.39 12.41 9.15
N ARG A 141 -10.32 11.85 8.36
CA ARG A 141 -10.37 10.42 8.05
C ARG A 141 -9.16 9.99 7.23
N GLY A 142 -8.76 10.76 6.21
CA GLY A 142 -7.55 10.48 5.44
C GLY A 142 -6.30 10.38 6.32
N VAL A 143 -6.11 11.33 7.24
CA VAL A 143 -5.00 11.29 8.23
C VAL A 143 -5.10 10.05 9.12
N LEU A 144 -6.30 9.74 9.62
CA LEU A 144 -6.53 8.56 10.46
C LEU A 144 -6.18 7.25 9.73
N TYR A 145 -6.57 7.11 8.47
CA TYR A 145 -6.27 5.93 7.66
C TYR A 145 -4.76 5.75 7.48
N PHE A 146 -4.05 6.80 7.06
CA PHE A 146 -2.61 6.72 6.89
C PHE A 146 -1.88 6.50 8.21
N ALA A 147 -2.31 7.13 9.31
CA ALA A 147 -1.73 6.87 10.63
C ALA A 147 -1.88 5.40 11.03
N ALA A 148 -3.06 4.81 10.82
CA ALA A 148 -3.33 3.40 11.08
C ALA A 148 -2.46 2.48 10.21
N TRP A 149 -2.42 2.70 8.89
CA TRP A 149 -1.68 1.85 7.96
C TRP A 149 -0.17 1.98 8.12
N ILE A 150 0.36 3.19 8.29
CA ILE A 150 1.79 3.43 8.53
C ILE A 150 2.20 2.82 9.87
N GLY A 151 1.40 3.01 10.92
CA GLY A 151 1.66 2.42 12.23
C GLY A 151 1.74 0.90 12.15
N LEU A 152 0.70 0.26 11.61
CA LEU A 152 0.66 -1.20 11.44
C LEU A 152 1.80 -1.71 10.56
N GLY A 153 2.04 -1.08 9.41
CA GLY A 153 3.11 -1.46 8.50
C GLY A 153 4.49 -1.33 9.14
N TRP A 154 4.70 -0.29 9.95
CA TRP A 154 5.93 -0.12 10.72
C TRP A 154 6.11 -1.25 11.73
N PHE A 155 5.11 -1.54 12.58
CA PHE A 155 5.22 -2.60 13.57
C PHE A 155 5.42 -3.99 12.94
N LEU A 156 4.65 -4.32 11.89
CA LEU A 156 4.77 -5.58 11.17
C LEU A 156 6.19 -5.75 10.61
N THR A 157 6.69 -4.76 9.90
CA THR A 157 8.01 -4.86 9.27
C THR A 157 9.17 -4.72 10.26
N HIS A 158 9.00 -3.96 11.35
CA HIS A 158 10.03 -3.77 12.37
C HIS A 158 10.23 -5.04 13.20
N TRP A 159 9.14 -5.64 13.70
CA TRP A 159 9.23 -6.89 14.45
C TRP A 159 9.63 -8.07 13.58
N SER A 160 9.22 -8.07 12.31
CA SER A 160 9.69 -9.04 11.33
C SER A 160 11.23 -9.05 11.16
N ILE A 161 11.87 -7.87 11.11
CA ILE A 161 13.34 -7.79 11.06
C ILE A 161 13.95 -8.26 12.38
N ARG A 162 13.37 -7.90 13.52
CA ARG A 162 13.89 -8.31 14.83
C ARG A 162 13.84 -9.81 15.03
N GLU A 163 12.81 -10.47 14.50
CA GLU A 163 12.68 -11.93 14.50
C GLU A 163 13.88 -12.60 13.80
N ASP A 164 14.33 -12.04 12.66
CA ASP A 164 15.52 -12.54 11.94
C ASP A 164 16.82 -12.35 12.74
N LEU A 165 16.93 -11.26 13.50
CA LEU A 165 18.15 -10.90 14.23
C LEU A 165 18.26 -11.61 15.59
N GLU A 166 17.15 -11.71 16.32
CA GLU A 166 17.11 -12.21 17.70
C GLU A 166 16.72 -13.70 17.77
N GLY A 167 16.20 -14.27 16.67
CA GLY A 167 15.68 -15.63 16.60
C GLY A 167 14.21 -15.73 17.03
N SER A 168 13.44 -16.58 16.34
CA SER A 168 11.97 -16.69 16.49
C SER A 168 11.48 -17.16 17.87
N ALA A 169 12.36 -17.76 18.69
CA ALA A 169 12.00 -18.34 19.98
C ALA A 169 11.60 -17.31 21.06
N LEU A 170 11.92 -16.02 20.86
CA LEU A 170 11.68 -15.00 21.88
C LEU A 170 10.26 -14.42 21.87
N HIS A 171 9.55 -14.46 20.72
CA HIS A 171 8.24 -13.82 20.55
C HIS A 171 7.34 -14.52 19.50
N PRO A 172 7.02 -15.81 19.66
CA PRO A 172 6.39 -16.61 18.61
C PRO A 172 5.07 -16.04 18.08
N ASP A 173 4.24 -15.47 18.96
CA ASP A 173 2.86 -15.10 18.60
C ASP A 173 2.65 -13.61 18.34
N ARG A 174 3.67 -12.76 18.55
CA ARG A 174 3.50 -11.29 18.52
C ARG A 174 3.06 -10.80 17.15
N LEU A 175 3.71 -11.29 16.09
CA LEU A 175 3.37 -10.93 14.71
C LEU A 175 1.99 -11.48 14.34
N GLU A 176 1.66 -12.69 14.76
CA GLU A 176 0.34 -13.27 14.53
C GLU A 176 -0.77 -12.43 15.15
N TYR A 177 -0.67 -12.09 16.44
CA TYR A 177 -1.68 -11.25 17.12
C TYR A 177 -1.81 -9.86 16.50
N LEU A 178 -0.68 -9.23 16.15
CA LEU A 178 -0.70 -7.95 15.44
C LEU A 178 -1.40 -8.09 14.08
N SER A 179 -1.12 -9.15 13.34
CA SER A 179 -1.69 -9.39 12.02
C SER A 179 -3.19 -9.66 12.04
N ARG A 180 -3.70 -10.36 13.07
CA ARG A 180 -5.16 -10.51 13.28
C ARG A 180 -5.83 -9.15 13.41
N GLY A 181 -5.28 -8.27 14.25
CA GLY A 181 -5.78 -6.90 14.41
C GLY A 181 -5.60 -6.07 13.13
N ALA A 182 -4.47 -6.23 12.45
CA ALA A 182 -4.16 -5.52 11.22
C ALA A 182 -5.15 -5.84 10.10
N LEU A 183 -5.56 -7.11 9.94
CA LEU A 183 -6.56 -7.51 8.94
C LEU A 183 -7.91 -6.85 9.19
N ILE A 184 -8.38 -6.83 10.45
CA ILE A 184 -9.65 -6.20 10.82
C ILE A 184 -9.59 -4.69 10.57
N LEU A 185 -8.52 -4.04 11.06
CA LEU A 185 -8.36 -2.60 10.90
C LEU A 185 -8.22 -2.22 9.43
N TYR A 186 -7.45 -2.97 8.64
CA TYR A 186 -7.29 -2.79 7.21
C TYR A 186 -8.62 -2.93 6.48
N ALA A 187 -9.38 -4.01 6.71
CA ALA A 187 -10.66 -4.22 6.04
C ALA A 187 -11.66 -3.08 6.34
N LEU A 188 -11.72 -2.64 7.60
CA LEU A 188 -12.62 -1.57 8.03
C LEU A 188 -12.21 -0.22 7.43
N THR A 189 -10.95 0.18 7.64
CA THR A 189 -10.43 1.47 7.18
C THR A 189 -10.42 1.57 5.65
N MET A 190 -10.09 0.49 4.94
CA MET A 190 -10.12 0.46 3.48
C MET A 190 -11.56 0.52 2.94
N SER A 191 -12.54 -0.07 3.65
CA SER A 191 -13.95 0.07 3.27
C SER A 191 -14.42 1.53 3.34
N PHE A 192 -14.05 2.27 4.39
CA PHE A 192 -14.35 3.70 4.46
C PHE A 192 -13.54 4.53 3.45
N ALA A 193 -12.26 4.21 3.24
CA ALA A 193 -11.44 4.86 2.23
C ALA A 193 -11.97 4.64 0.80
N ALA A 194 -12.55 3.47 0.53
CA ALA A 194 -13.24 3.17 -0.73
C ALA A 194 -14.47 4.07 -0.92
N VAL A 195 -15.22 4.33 0.16
CA VAL A 195 -16.32 5.30 0.13
C VAL A 195 -15.77 6.69 -0.18
N ASP A 196 -14.78 7.14 0.60
CA ASP A 196 -14.25 8.49 0.53
C ASP A 196 -13.61 8.79 -0.81
N TRP A 197 -12.74 7.92 -1.32
CA TRP A 197 -11.87 8.26 -2.45
C TRP A 197 -12.42 7.84 -3.79
N VAL A 198 -13.34 6.86 -3.83
CA VAL A 198 -13.83 6.30 -5.08
C VAL A 198 -15.34 6.38 -5.20
N MET A 199 -16.09 5.82 -4.25
CA MET A 199 -17.56 5.81 -4.33
C MET A 199 -18.14 7.22 -4.29
N SER A 200 -17.53 8.12 -3.51
CA SER A 200 -17.99 9.51 -3.39
C SER A 200 -17.70 10.37 -4.63
N LEU A 201 -17.00 9.84 -5.64
CA LEU A 201 -16.95 10.46 -6.97
C LEU A 201 -18.35 10.48 -7.62
N GLU A 202 -19.20 9.51 -7.27
CA GLU A 202 -20.60 9.44 -7.67
C GLU A 202 -21.48 9.29 -6.41
N PRO A 203 -21.76 10.39 -5.68
CA PRO A 203 -22.55 10.38 -4.45
C PRO A 203 -23.95 9.81 -4.59
N HIS A 204 -24.51 9.70 -5.78
CA HIS A 204 -25.82 9.08 -5.98
C HIS A 204 -25.78 7.56 -5.94
N TRP A 205 -24.59 6.97 -6.12
CA TRP A 205 -24.38 5.54 -6.13
C TRP A 205 -23.89 5.02 -4.78
N PHE A 206 -24.31 3.80 -4.42
CA PHE A 206 -23.85 3.12 -3.21
C PHE A 206 -23.73 1.62 -3.42
N SER A 207 -22.73 1.01 -2.78
CA SER A 207 -22.52 -0.43 -2.81
C SER A 207 -21.81 -0.92 -1.55
N MET A 208 -22.45 -1.85 -0.83
CA MET A 208 -21.88 -2.43 0.39
C MET A 208 -20.67 -3.33 0.10
N VAL A 209 -20.64 -4.00 -1.06
CA VAL A 209 -19.57 -4.94 -1.43
C VAL A 209 -18.36 -4.24 -2.06
N PHE A 210 -18.48 -2.96 -2.43
CA PHE A 210 -17.45 -2.26 -3.19
C PHE A 210 -16.09 -2.17 -2.47
N GLY A 211 -16.09 -1.89 -1.16
CA GLY A 211 -14.86 -1.91 -0.37
C GLY A 211 -14.16 -3.27 -0.41
N LEU A 212 -14.93 -4.36 -0.33
CA LEU A 212 -14.40 -5.73 -0.44
C LEU A 212 -13.83 -6.02 -1.83
N LEU A 213 -14.49 -5.54 -2.89
CA LEU A 213 -13.97 -5.68 -4.26
C LEU A 213 -12.63 -4.96 -4.43
N LEU A 214 -12.47 -3.76 -3.85
CA LEU A 214 -11.19 -3.08 -3.84
C LEU A 214 -10.13 -3.85 -3.05
N ILE A 215 -10.45 -4.35 -1.85
CA ILE A 215 -9.51 -5.16 -1.06
C ILE A 215 -9.04 -6.40 -1.85
N ALA A 216 -9.95 -7.09 -2.55
CA ALA A 216 -9.61 -8.23 -3.40
C ALA A 216 -8.71 -7.80 -4.58
N ALA A 217 -9.03 -6.70 -5.24
CA ALA A 217 -8.21 -6.14 -6.32
C ALA A 217 -6.82 -5.73 -5.84
N GLN A 218 -6.70 -5.18 -4.63
CA GLN A 218 -5.43 -4.83 -3.99
C GLN A 218 -4.60 -6.08 -3.71
N GLY A 219 -5.20 -7.15 -3.20
CA GLY A 219 -4.53 -8.44 -3.02
C GLY A 219 -4.01 -9.01 -4.35
N LEU A 220 -4.85 -9.02 -5.40
CA LEU A 220 -4.44 -9.49 -6.72
C LEU A 220 -3.30 -8.62 -7.30
N ALA A 221 -3.39 -7.30 -7.19
CA ALA A 221 -2.36 -6.37 -7.62
C ALA A 221 -1.03 -6.61 -6.88
N ALA A 222 -1.08 -6.87 -5.57
CA ALA A 222 0.11 -7.18 -4.79
C ALA A 222 0.77 -8.50 -5.21
N PHE A 223 0.01 -9.57 -5.48
CA PHE A 223 0.56 -10.80 -6.04
C PHE A 223 1.15 -10.59 -7.43
N ALA A 224 0.38 -9.98 -8.34
CA ALA A 224 0.79 -9.71 -9.72
C ALA A 224 2.05 -8.84 -9.79
N PHE A 225 2.20 -7.88 -8.86
CA PHE A 225 3.41 -7.07 -8.74
C PHE A 225 4.58 -7.83 -8.12
N THR A 226 4.34 -8.65 -7.09
CA THR A 226 5.41 -9.33 -6.35
C THR A 226 6.07 -10.44 -7.15
N ILE A 227 5.32 -11.17 -7.99
CA ILE A 227 5.86 -12.26 -8.83
C ILE A 227 7.05 -11.79 -9.70
N PRO A 228 6.92 -10.75 -10.55
CA PRO A 228 8.05 -10.28 -11.36
C PRO A 228 9.18 -9.69 -10.51
N VAL A 229 8.89 -9.09 -9.36
CA VAL A 229 9.94 -8.62 -8.42
C VAL A 229 10.78 -9.79 -7.91
N VAL A 230 10.15 -10.88 -7.47
CA VAL A 230 10.86 -12.08 -7.01
C VAL A 230 11.68 -12.70 -8.13
N LEU A 231 11.11 -12.84 -9.34
CA LEU A 231 11.83 -13.37 -10.50
C LEU A 231 13.02 -12.50 -10.90
N TRP A 232 12.92 -11.18 -10.73
CA TRP A 232 14.03 -10.27 -10.96
C TRP A 232 15.13 -10.38 -9.90
N LEU A 233 14.75 -10.51 -8.62
CA LEU A 233 15.70 -10.73 -7.51
C LEU A 233 16.45 -12.07 -7.62
N ASP A 234 15.80 -13.12 -8.15
CA ASP A 234 16.43 -14.42 -8.34
C ASP A 234 17.51 -14.45 -9.42
N ARG A 235 17.46 -13.54 -10.40
CA ARG A 235 18.49 -13.46 -11.47
C ARG A 235 19.91 -13.19 -10.94
N GLY A 236 20.06 -12.76 -9.69
CA GLY A 236 21.33 -12.61 -8.99
C GLY A 236 21.93 -13.90 -8.41
N GLY A 237 21.20 -15.02 -8.43
CA GLY A 237 21.69 -16.33 -7.96
C GLY A 237 21.45 -16.64 -6.47
N ASP A 238 20.98 -15.67 -5.68
CA ASP A 238 20.77 -15.85 -4.22
C ASP A 238 19.50 -16.64 -3.87
N PHE A 239 18.46 -16.59 -4.70
CA PHE A 239 17.20 -17.32 -4.46
C PHE A 239 17.16 -18.70 -5.14
N GLY A 240 18.16 -19.05 -5.96
CA GLY A 240 18.16 -20.26 -6.80
C GLY A 240 18.13 -21.59 -6.02
N ARG A 241 18.48 -21.59 -4.73
CA ARG A 241 18.30 -22.76 -3.84
C ARG A 241 16.92 -22.84 -3.18
N LEU A 242 16.18 -21.73 -3.13
CA LEU A 242 14.87 -21.60 -2.48
C LEU A 242 13.70 -21.66 -3.46
N LEU A 243 13.94 -21.41 -4.76
CA LEU A 243 12.95 -21.52 -5.83
C LEU A 243 12.72 -22.98 -6.24
N ALA A 244 12.14 -23.77 -5.35
CA ALA A 244 11.54 -25.03 -5.77
C ALA A 244 10.36 -24.69 -6.72
N SER A 245 10.32 -25.32 -7.90
CA SER A 245 9.26 -25.16 -8.91
C SER A 245 7.83 -25.41 -8.39
N ARG A 246 7.68 -25.93 -7.16
CA ARG A 246 6.41 -26.10 -6.45
C ARG A 246 5.89 -24.81 -5.80
N GLN A 247 6.76 -23.91 -5.31
CA GLN A 247 6.34 -22.65 -4.68
C GLN A 247 5.87 -21.60 -5.70
N LEU A 248 6.54 -21.49 -6.85
CA LEU A 248 6.07 -20.61 -7.95
C LEU A 248 4.71 -21.05 -8.51
N ARG A 249 4.45 -22.36 -8.62
CA ARG A 249 3.13 -22.88 -9.02
C ARG A 249 2.04 -22.54 -8.00
N GLY A 250 2.37 -22.54 -6.71
CA GLY A 250 1.44 -22.10 -5.66
C GLY A 250 1.07 -20.62 -5.81
N LEU A 251 2.06 -19.74 -6.03
CA LEU A 251 1.82 -18.31 -6.23
C LEU A 251 0.99 -18.01 -7.48
N GLY A 252 1.15 -18.80 -8.56
CA GLY A 252 0.35 -18.64 -9.78
C GLY A 252 -1.08 -19.19 -9.70
N SER A 253 -1.42 -19.93 -8.64
CA SER A 253 -2.78 -20.46 -8.42
C SER A 253 -3.63 -19.61 -7.47
N PHE A 254 -3.05 -18.56 -6.86
CA PHE A 254 -3.73 -17.63 -5.96
C PHE A 254 -4.20 -16.36 -6.68
#